data_AF-Q126Q3-F1
#
_entry.id   AF-Q126Q3-F1
#
_cell.length_a   1.000
_cell.length_b   1.000
_cell.length_c   1.000
_cell.angle_alpha   90.00
_cell.angle_beta   90.00
_cell.angle_gamma   90.00
#
_symmetry.space_group_name_H-M   'P 1'
#
loop_
_entity.id
_entity.type
_entity.pdbx_description
1 polymer ?
#
loop_
_entity_poly.entity_id
_entity_poly.type
_entity_poly.pdbx_seq_one_letter_code
_entity_poly.pdbx_strand_id
1 'polypeptide(L)'
;MKRDGRTLDHATLEEFRLLALRRVREGEKPSAVVRSLGMNRTSIYRWLKAASGRGKGERALASRPATGRPCKLTATQQAQVFRWINGKDPRQYGLDFGLWTRQIAATLIEKKFGLKLGVTAVGRMLARLGLSPQKPLQRAYQRDPQAIERWQRETYPGIAAAARQSGADIYFWDESGFRADTVHGKTWGVKGKTPVIERPGQRQSISAASAVNAKGGFWFATYQGGLTAELFVVWWSSYFGHIDRLLSCRFLLEGNG
;
A
#
# COMPACT_ATOMS: atom_id res chain seq x y z
N MET A 1 36.89 22.09 35.03
CA MET A 1 35.52 21.99 34.46
C MET A 1 35.19 20.50 34.29
N LYS A 2 34.23 19.94 35.05
CA LYS A 2 33.77 18.54 34.86
C LYS A 2 32.74 18.54 33.72
N ARG A 3 32.96 17.75 32.67
CA ARG A 3 31.99 17.56 31.57
C ARG A 3 31.26 16.23 31.80
N ASP A 4 29.93 16.24 31.79
CA ASP A 4 29.17 14.99 31.83
C ASP A 4 29.22 14.31 30.46
N GLY A 5 29.75 13.09 30.42
CA GLY A 5 29.83 12.31 29.19
C GLY A 5 28.46 11.86 28.65
N ARG A 6 27.40 11.94 29.46
CA ARG A 6 26.04 11.51 29.05
C ARG A 6 25.31 12.49 28.16
N THR A 7 25.73 13.76 28.15
CA THR A 7 25.13 14.82 27.35
C THR A 7 25.80 15.00 25.98
N LEU A 8 26.89 14.27 25.73
CA LEU A 8 27.65 14.37 24.48
C LEU A 8 27.14 13.35 23.46
N ASP A 9 27.19 13.73 22.19
CA ASP A 9 26.85 12.82 21.09
C ASP A 9 27.81 11.62 21.03
N HIS A 10 27.32 10.51 20.48
CA HIS A 10 28.06 9.27 20.32
C HIS A 10 29.35 9.45 19.52
N ALA A 11 29.36 10.33 18.50
CA ALA A 11 30.55 10.62 17.71
C ALA A 11 31.59 11.40 18.54
N THR A 12 31.17 12.42 19.30
CA THR A 12 32.07 13.19 20.17
C THR A 12 32.71 12.32 21.26
N LEU A 13 31.95 11.38 21.82
CA LEU A 13 32.47 10.42 22.79
C LEU A 13 33.48 9.44 22.19
N GLU A 14 33.31 9.07 20.92
CA GLU A 14 34.28 8.25 20.20
C GLU A 14 35.60 8.98 20.00
N GLU A 15 35.56 10.24 19.53
CA GLU A 15 36.76 11.08 19.38
C GLU A 15 37.51 11.24 20.69
N PHE A 16 36.81 11.47 21.81
CA PHE A 16 37.47 11.56 23.10
C PHE A 16 38.13 10.24 23.56
N ARG A 17 37.56 9.09 23.21
CA ARG A 17 38.18 7.78 23.51
C ARG A 17 39.45 7.58 22.68
N LEU A 18 39.39 7.92 21.39
CA LEU A 18 40.53 7.79 20.47
C LEU A 18 41.66 8.75 20.86
N LEU A 19 41.34 10.01 21.13
CA LEU A 19 42.29 11.01 21.59
C LEU A 19 42.96 10.60 22.92
N ALA A 20 42.17 10.10 23.87
CA ALA A 20 42.71 9.62 25.14
C ALA A 20 43.65 8.42 24.96
N LEU A 21 43.34 7.49 24.04
CA LEU A 21 44.19 6.35 23.74
C LEU A 21 45.52 6.78 23.08
N ARG A 22 45.48 7.73 22.12
CA ARG A 22 46.69 8.25 21.46
C ARG A 22 47.63 8.93 22.44
N ARG A 23 47.13 9.84 23.28
CA ARG A 23 47.95 10.53 24.30
C ARG A 23 48.60 9.59 25.31
N VAL A 24 47.89 8.53 25.70
CA VAL A 24 48.48 7.50 26.59
C VAL A 24 49.56 6.69 25.88
N ARG A 25 49.43 6.41 24.58
CA ARG A 25 50.49 5.77 23.78
C ARG A 25 51.71 6.67 23.59
N GLU A 26 51.51 7.98 23.51
CA GLU A 26 52.56 9.00 23.47
C GLU A 26 53.29 9.16 24.82
N GLY A 27 52.85 8.47 25.87
CA GLY A 27 53.53 8.41 27.17
C GLY A 27 52.92 9.30 28.26
N GLU A 28 51.81 9.99 27.98
CA GLU A 28 51.13 10.78 29.01
C GLU A 28 50.46 9.88 30.07
N LYS A 29 50.47 10.34 31.32
CA LYS A 29 49.81 9.62 32.43
C LYS A 29 48.29 9.57 32.20
N PRO A 30 47.64 8.38 32.24
CA PRO A 30 46.19 8.22 32.03
C PRO A 30 45.29 9.15 32.86
N SER A 31 45.71 9.44 34.10
CA SER A 31 45.00 10.33 35.02
C SER A 31 45.04 11.80 34.60
N ALA A 32 46.12 12.25 33.97
CA ALA A 32 46.27 13.61 33.46
C ALA A 32 45.42 13.82 32.20
N VAL A 33 45.48 12.86 31.27
CA VAL A 33 44.70 12.86 30.03
C VAL A 33 43.20 12.99 30.30
N VAL A 34 42.63 12.15 31.17
CA VAL A 34 41.21 12.22 31.53
C VAL A 34 40.83 13.52 32.23
N ARG A 35 41.71 14.04 33.07
CA ARG A 35 41.48 15.31 33.78
C ARG A 35 41.39 16.46 32.78
N SER A 36 42.24 16.47 31.75
CA SER A 36 42.19 17.47 30.67
C SER A 36 40.90 17.36 29.84
N LEU A 37 40.38 16.15 29.65
CA LEU A 37 39.12 15.89 28.93
C LEU A 37 37.88 16.09 29.81
N GLY A 38 38.05 16.38 31.11
CA GLY A 38 36.96 16.62 32.04
C GLY A 38 36.13 15.37 32.40
N MET A 39 36.66 14.16 32.17
CA MET A 39 35.95 12.89 32.38
C MET A 39 36.33 12.20 33.71
N ASN A 40 35.64 11.10 34.05
CA ASN A 40 35.96 10.30 35.24
C ASN A 40 37.19 9.41 35.01
N ARG A 41 38.09 9.36 36.01
CA ARG A 41 39.31 8.51 36.02
C ARG A 41 39.01 7.04 35.75
N THR A 42 37.84 6.51 36.14
CA THR A 42 37.48 5.11 35.87
C THR A 42 37.22 4.82 34.39
N SER A 43 36.84 5.83 33.59
CA SER A 43 36.51 5.66 32.17
C SER A 43 37.73 5.30 31.32
N ILE A 44 38.90 5.91 31.57
CA ILE A 44 40.09 5.63 30.74
C ILE A 44 40.62 4.21 30.93
N TYR A 45 40.60 3.68 32.16
CA TYR A 45 41.04 2.30 32.38
C TYR A 45 40.11 1.30 31.67
N ARG A 46 38.81 1.60 31.57
CA ARG A 46 37.88 0.80 30.75
C ARG A 46 38.23 0.86 29.26
N TRP A 47 38.61 2.03 28.75
CA TRP A 47 39.01 2.19 27.35
C TRP A 47 40.34 1.51 27.02
N LEU A 48 41.35 1.68 27.88
CA LEU A 48 42.64 1.01 27.74
C LEU A 48 42.49 -0.51 27.77
N LYS A 49 41.67 -1.03 28.70
CA LYS A 49 41.34 -2.47 28.76
C LYS A 49 40.58 -2.96 27.52
N ALA A 50 39.69 -2.14 26.94
CA ALA A 50 38.98 -2.49 25.72
C ALA A 50 39.91 -2.53 24.50
N ALA A 51 40.89 -1.61 24.44
CA ALA A 51 41.86 -1.50 23.36
C ALA A 51 43.02 -2.50 23.45
N SER A 52 43.33 -3.02 24.65
CA SER A 52 44.48 -3.93 24.90
C SER A 52 44.29 -5.38 24.42
N GLY A 53 43.12 -5.75 23.91
CA GLY A 53 42.88 -7.10 23.38
C GLY A 53 43.57 -7.32 22.02
N ARG A 54 44.07 -8.54 21.76
CA ARG A 54 44.65 -8.92 20.46
C ARG A 54 43.73 -8.51 19.30
N GLY A 55 44.23 -7.66 18.40
CA GLY A 55 43.52 -7.17 17.21
C GLY A 55 42.40 -6.16 17.45
N LYS A 56 42.19 -5.69 18.70
CA LYS A 56 41.05 -4.84 19.07
C LYS A 56 41.33 -3.34 18.94
N GLY A 57 42.56 -2.89 19.19
CA GLY A 57 43.09 -1.57 18.80
C GLY A 57 42.14 -0.38 19.00
N GLU A 58 42.18 0.59 18.08
CA GLU A 58 41.27 1.74 18.06
C GLU A 58 39.83 1.35 17.69
N ARG A 59 39.65 0.29 16.89
CA ARG A 59 38.34 -0.22 16.45
C ARG A 59 37.44 -0.66 17.61
N ALA A 60 38.00 -1.03 18.75
CA ALA A 60 37.23 -1.41 19.93
C ALA A 60 36.61 -0.23 20.68
N LEU A 61 37.07 1.00 20.41
CA LEU A 61 36.54 2.23 21.00
C LEU A 61 35.49 2.91 20.13
N ALA A 62 35.32 2.42 18.90
CA ALA A 62 34.32 2.91 17.96
C ALA A 62 32.91 2.82 18.54
N SER A 63 32.11 3.85 18.29
CA SER A 63 30.72 3.85 18.70
C SER A 63 29.98 2.73 18.00
N ARG A 64 29.23 1.94 18.77
CA ARG A 64 28.35 0.91 18.23
C ARG A 64 26.91 1.38 18.39
N PRO A 65 26.07 1.23 17.36
CA PRO A 65 24.64 1.45 17.52
C PRO A 65 24.14 0.62 18.70
N ALA A 66 23.39 1.25 19.60
CA ALA A 66 22.75 0.51 20.67
C ALA A 66 21.87 -0.58 20.05
N THR A 67 22.09 -1.83 20.43
CA THR A 67 21.17 -2.92 20.09
C THR A 67 19.88 -2.61 20.82
N GLY A 68 18.91 -2.03 20.11
CA GLY A 68 17.60 -1.70 20.64
C GLY A 68 16.87 -2.93 21.18
N ARG A 69 15.63 -2.73 21.66
CA ARG A 69 14.80 -3.83 22.18
C ARG A 69 14.78 -5.00 21.19
N PRO A 70 15.10 -6.24 21.63
CA PRO A 70 15.12 -7.39 20.76
C PRO A 70 13.75 -7.57 20.09
N CYS A 71 13.77 -7.85 18.78
CA CYS A 71 12.54 -8.15 18.04
C CYS A 71 11.90 -9.42 18.63
N LYS A 72 10.58 -9.39 18.85
CA LYS A 72 9.83 -10.55 19.35
C LYS A 72 9.84 -11.75 18.38
N LEU A 73 10.03 -11.50 17.08
CA LEU A 73 10.21 -12.56 16.08
C LEU A 73 11.68 -12.71 15.69
N THR A 74 12.11 -13.96 15.60
CA THR A 74 13.41 -14.34 15.03
C THR A 74 13.43 -14.14 13.51
N ALA A 75 14.62 -14.06 12.92
CA ALA A 75 14.77 -13.91 11.47
C ALA A 75 14.08 -15.06 10.69
N THR A 76 14.18 -16.29 11.20
CA THR A 76 13.53 -17.47 10.61
C THR A 76 12.01 -17.35 10.60
N GLN A 77 11.42 -16.88 11.70
CA GLN A 77 9.97 -16.65 11.78
C GLN A 77 9.53 -15.55 10.81
N GLN A 78 10.33 -14.48 10.66
CA GLN A 78 10.03 -13.41 9.70
C GLN A 78 10.05 -13.91 8.25
N ALA A 79 11.01 -14.76 7.89
CA ALA A 79 11.07 -15.39 6.56
C ALA A 79 9.87 -16.32 6.32
N GLN A 80 9.39 -17.00 7.35
CA GLN A 80 8.20 -17.85 7.25
C GLN A 80 6.93 -17.02 7.05
N VAL A 81 6.79 -15.89 7.74
CA VAL A 81 5.68 -14.93 7.51
C VAL A 81 5.72 -14.39 6.09
N PHE A 82 6.91 -14.05 5.56
CA PHE A 82 7.05 -13.63 4.16
C PHE A 82 6.51 -14.69 3.18
N ARG A 83 6.85 -15.97 3.39
CA ARG A 83 6.35 -17.10 2.58
C ARG A 83 4.84 -17.31 2.67
N TRP A 84 4.18 -16.90 3.75
CA TRP A 84 2.73 -17.00 3.89
C TRP A 84 1.99 -15.86 3.22
N ILE A 85 2.58 -14.67 3.17
CA ILE A 85 1.96 -13.48 2.60
C ILE A 85 2.24 -13.36 1.11
N ASN A 86 3.44 -13.71 0.67
CA ASN A 86 3.84 -13.57 -0.72
C ASN A 86 3.11 -14.58 -1.63
N GLY A 87 2.26 -14.08 -2.53
CA GLY A 87 1.59 -14.88 -3.56
C GLY A 87 0.44 -15.78 -3.08
N LYS A 88 -0.05 -15.61 -1.85
CA LYS A 88 -1.14 -16.43 -1.28
C LYS A 88 -2.33 -15.56 -0.87
N ASP A 89 -3.53 -16.14 -0.82
CA ASP A 89 -4.75 -15.46 -0.35
C ASP A 89 -4.93 -15.74 1.16
N PRO A 90 -5.26 -14.73 2.00
CA PRO A 90 -5.52 -14.96 3.41
C PRO A 90 -6.62 -16.00 3.70
N ARG A 91 -7.56 -16.21 2.77
CA ARG A 91 -8.61 -17.25 2.87
C ARG A 91 -8.04 -18.66 2.98
N GLN A 92 -6.87 -18.93 2.38
CA GLN A 92 -6.17 -20.22 2.51
C GLN A 92 -5.73 -20.53 3.95
N TYR A 93 -5.71 -19.51 4.82
CA TYR A 93 -5.34 -19.63 6.23
C TYR A 93 -6.55 -19.59 7.18
N GLY A 94 -7.76 -19.65 6.63
CA GLY A 94 -9.03 -19.55 7.37
C GLY A 94 -9.26 -18.15 7.93
N LEU A 95 -9.01 -17.13 7.10
CA LEU A 95 -9.30 -15.72 7.40
C LEU A 95 -10.36 -15.23 6.41
N ASP A 96 -11.39 -14.53 6.90
CA ASP A 96 -12.58 -14.18 6.11
C ASP A 96 -12.38 -13.07 5.06
N PHE A 97 -11.14 -12.62 4.89
CA PHE A 97 -10.81 -11.46 4.05
C PHE A 97 -9.88 -11.85 2.91
N GLY A 98 -10.19 -11.41 1.69
CA GLY A 98 -9.37 -11.69 0.49
C GLY A 98 -8.13 -10.81 0.29
N LEU A 99 -7.84 -9.87 1.21
CA LEU A 99 -6.72 -8.93 1.09
C LEU A 99 -5.80 -8.99 2.31
N TRP A 100 -4.49 -8.95 2.10
CA TRP A 100 -3.53 -8.85 3.20
C TRP A 100 -3.50 -7.46 3.80
N THR A 101 -4.11 -7.30 4.97
CA THR A 101 -3.93 -6.09 5.81
C THR A 101 -2.94 -6.37 6.93
N ARG A 102 -2.41 -5.29 7.53
CA ARG A 102 -1.51 -5.39 8.71
C ARG A 102 -2.19 -6.09 9.89
N GLN A 103 -3.51 -5.97 10.02
CA GLN A 103 -4.29 -6.62 11.07
C GLN A 103 -4.41 -8.12 10.80
N ILE A 104 -4.73 -8.50 9.56
CA ILE A 104 -4.82 -9.91 9.13
C ILE A 104 -3.47 -10.62 9.29
N ALA A 105 -2.37 -9.95 8.93
CA ALA A 105 -1.03 -10.46 9.16
C ALA A 105 -0.72 -10.61 10.66
N ALA A 106 -1.15 -9.67 11.51
CA ALA A 106 -0.99 -9.79 12.97
C ALA A 106 -1.77 -10.99 13.53
N THR A 107 -3.02 -11.17 13.11
CA THR A 107 -3.87 -12.30 13.51
C THR A 107 -3.26 -13.63 13.07
N LEU A 108 -2.71 -13.70 11.86
CA LEU A 108 -2.03 -14.92 11.38
C LEU A 108 -0.80 -15.25 12.23
N ILE A 109 0.00 -14.25 12.58
CA ILE A 109 1.19 -14.42 13.43
C ILE A 109 0.78 -14.89 14.83
N GLU A 110 -0.29 -14.33 15.38
CA GLU A 110 -0.83 -14.77 16.67
C GLU A 110 -1.33 -16.23 16.59
N LYS A 111 -2.08 -16.59 15.56
CA LYS A 111 -2.62 -17.96 15.37
C LYS A 111 -1.52 -19.01 15.16
N LYS A 112 -0.42 -18.66 14.48
CA LYS A 112 0.66 -19.61 14.14
C LYS A 112 1.80 -19.65 15.15
N PHE A 113 2.14 -18.52 15.77
CA PHE A 113 3.27 -18.41 16.69
C PHE A 113 2.87 -18.06 18.13
N GLY A 114 1.60 -17.76 18.41
CA GLY A 114 1.16 -17.35 19.75
C GLY A 114 1.67 -15.96 20.16
N LEU A 115 2.23 -15.18 19.23
CA LEU A 115 2.89 -13.91 19.52
C LEU A 115 2.01 -12.72 19.16
N LYS A 116 1.56 -11.98 20.18
CA LYS A 116 0.87 -10.69 20.00
C LYS A 116 1.83 -9.59 19.57
N LEU A 117 1.69 -9.15 18.33
CA LEU A 117 2.39 -7.99 17.76
C LEU A 117 1.42 -6.83 17.54
N GLY A 118 1.85 -5.62 17.86
CA GLY A 118 1.12 -4.42 17.46
C GLY A 118 1.17 -4.19 15.95
N VAL A 119 0.12 -3.61 15.39
CA VAL A 119 -0.03 -3.34 13.94
C VAL A 119 1.15 -2.54 13.38
N THR A 120 1.70 -1.59 14.14
CA THR A 120 2.89 -0.81 13.77
C THR A 120 4.15 -1.67 13.67
N ALA A 121 4.31 -2.64 14.59
CA ALA A 121 5.45 -3.56 14.57
C ALA A 121 5.37 -4.50 13.35
N VAL A 122 4.17 -4.97 13.02
CA VAL A 122 3.93 -5.76 11.81
C VAL A 122 4.25 -4.96 10.56
N GLY A 123 3.79 -3.70 10.47
CA GLY A 123 4.13 -2.82 9.35
C GLY A 123 5.64 -2.62 9.16
N ARG A 124 6.37 -2.34 10.25
CA ARG A 124 7.85 -2.21 10.21
C ARG A 124 8.55 -3.52 9.85
N MET A 125 8.00 -4.66 10.25
CA MET A 125 8.53 -5.97 9.88
C MET A 125 8.33 -6.24 8.39
N LEU A 126 7.11 -6.01 7.86
CA LEU A 126 6.81 -6.18 6.43
C LEU A 126 7.68 -5.27 5.56
N ALA A 127 7.87 -4.01 5.96
CA ALA A 127 8.75 -3.09 5.25
C ALA A 127 10.21 -3.56 5.21
N ARG A 128 10.74 -4.10 6.32
CA ARG A 128 12.09 -4.71 6.37
C ARG A 128 12.21 -5.96 5.48
N LEU A 129 11.12 -6.67 5.27
CA LEU A 129 11.04 -7.84 4.38
C LEU A 129 10.81 -7.45 2.91
N GLY A 130 10.78 -6.15 2.58
CA GLY A 130 10.55 -5.67 1.21
C GLY A 130 9.09 -5.71 0.75
N LEU A 131 8.15 -6.03 1.63
CA LEU A 131 6.73 -6.04 1.31
C LEU A 131 6.15 -4.62 1.49
N SER A 132 5.69 -4.05 0.39
CA SER A 132 4.97 -2.77 0.36
C SER A 132 3.48 -3.00 0.09
N PRO A 133 2.59 -2.14 0.62
CA PRO A 133 1.17 -2.20 0.26
C PRO A 133 1.03 -1.89 -1.24
N GLN A 134 0.72 -2.90 -2.03
CA GLN A 134 0.43 -2.75 -3.45
C GLN A 134 -1.08 -2.72 -3.65
N LYS A 135 -1.56 -1.82 -4.52
CA LYS A 135 -2.96 -1.83 -4.91
C LYS A 135 -3.14 -3.00 -5.88
N PRO A 136 -3.88 -4.08 -5.51
CA PRO A 136 -4.13 -5.14 -6.44
C PRO A 136 -4.85 -4.54 -7.64
N LEU A 137 -4.39 -4.86 -8.84
CA LEU A 137 -5.10 -4.51 -10.05
C LEU A 137 -6.41 -5.31 -10.01
N GLN A 138 -7.53 -4.64 -9.71
CA GLN A 138 -8.84 -5.25 -9.80
C GLN A 138 -9.12 -5.54 -11.27
N ARG A 139 -8.77 -6.75 -11.71
CA ARG A 139 -9.29 -7.31 -12.96
C ARG A 139 -10.66 -7.87 -12.61
N ALA A 140 -11.71 -7.32 -13.22
CA ALA A 140 -13.05 -7.87 -13.11
C ALA A 140 -13.01 -9.34 -13.52
N TYR A 141 -13.42 -10.21 -12.60
CA TYR A 141 -13.40 -11.67 -12.74
C TYR A 141 -14.31 -12.19 -13.86
N GLN A 142 -15.16 -11.31 -14.42
CA GLN A 142 -16.17 -11.61 -15.45
C GLN A 142 -15.66 -11.54 -16.91
N ARG A 143 -14.34 -11.42 -17.15
CA ARG A 143 -13.82 -11.61 -18.51
C ARG A 143 -13.67 -13.10 -18.79
N ASP A 144 -14.59 -13.69 -19.56
CA ASP A 144 -14.29 -14.91 -20.33
C ASP A 144 -13.38 -14.51 -21.50
N PRO A 145 -12.07 -14.87 -21.46
CA PRO A 145 -11.13 -14.51 -22.53
C PRO A 145 -11.54 -15.12 -23.86
N GLN A 146 -12.19 -16.29 -23.85
CA GLN A 146 -12.65 -16.97 -25.05
C GLN A 146 -13.86 -16.26 -25.66
N ALA A 147 -14.78 -15.73 -24.85
CA ALA A 147 -15.89 -14.92 -25.36
C ALA A 147 -15.42 -13.64 -26.04
N ILE A 148 -14.39 -12.98 -25.50
CA ILE A 148 -13.79 -11.79 -26.12
C ILE A 148 -13.13 -12.16 -27.46
N GLU A 149 -12.35 -13.24 -27.47
CA GLU A 149 -11.66 -13.67 -28.69
C GLU A 149 -12.66 -14.08 -29.79
N ARG A 150 -13.69 -14.86 -29.44
CA ARG A 150 -14.80 -15.20 -30.36
C ARG A 150 -15.48 -13.96 -30.89
N TRP A 151 -15.84 -13.01 -30.02
CA TRP A 151 -16.53 -11.78 -30.45
C TRP A 151 -15.66 -10.93 -31.39
N GLN A 152 -14.36 -10.81 -31.11
CA GLN A 152 -13.42 -10.08 -31.97
C GLN A 152 -13.21 -10.74 -33.34
N ARG A 153 -13.14 -12.08 -33.38
CA ARG A 153 -12.84 -12.83 -34.61
C ARG A 153 -14.07 -13.10 -35.47
N GLU A 154 -15.23 -13.32 -34.85
CA GLU A 154 -16.43 -13.81 -35.54
C GLU A 154 -17.51 -12.74 -35.62
N THR A 155 -17.88 -12.15 -34.49
CA THR A 155 -19.07 -11.28 -34.40
C THR A 155 -18.79 -9.88 -34.95
N TYR A 156 -17.71 -9.24 -34.53
CA TYR A 156 -17.40 -7.86 -34.91
C TYR A 156 -17.13 -7.68 -36.42
N PRO A 157 -16.40 -8.57 -37.12
CA PRO A 157 -16.19 -8.43 -38.56
C PRO A 157 -17.50 -8.51 -39.36
N GLY A 158 -18.45 -9.34 -38.95
CA GLY A 158 -19.78 -9.43 -39.58
C GLY A 158 -20.58 -8.14 -39.43
N ILE A 159 -20.59 -7.55 -38.24
CA ILE A 159 -21.20 -6.24 -37.97
C ILE A 159 -20.52 -5.16 -38.80
N ALA A 160 -19.19 -5.15 -38.86
CA ALA A 160 -18.42 -4.17 -39.62
C ALA A 160 -18.69 -4.27 -41.13
N ALA A 161 -18.84 -5.48 -41.68
CA ALA A 161 -19.21 -5.70 -43.07
C ALA A 161 -20.64 -5.19 -43.35
N ALA A 162 -21.61 -5.53 -42.50
CA ALA A 162 -22.99 -5.06 -42.62
C ALA A 162 -23.10 -3.52 -42.53
N ALA A 163 -22.32 -2.90 -41.65
CA ALA A 163 -22.24 -1.45 -41.52
C ALA A 163 -21.66 -0.77 -42.76
N ARG A 164 -20.59 -1.33 -43.34
CA ARG A 164 -20.03 -0.84 -44.61
C ARG A 164 -21.01 -0.96 -45.77
N GLN A 165 -21.75 -2.07 -45.84
CA GLN A 165 -22.71 -2.32 -46.93
C GLN A 165 -23.95 -1.41 -46.85
N SER A 166 -24.38 -1.06 -45.64
CA SER A 166 -25.53 -0.18 -45.40
C SER A 166 -25.17 1.31 -45.27
N GLY A 167 -23.87 1.63 -45.22
CA GLY A 167 -23.38 2.97 -44.90
C GLY A 167 -23.74 3.40 -43.47
N ALA A 168 -24.02 2.45 -42.58
CA ALA A 168 -24.40 2.71 -41.20
C ALA A 168 -23.19 2.93 -40.31
N ASP A 169 -23.38 3.73 -39.26
CA ASP A 169 -22.38 3.91 -38.20
C ASP A 169 -22.59 2.88 -37.08
N ILE A 170 -21.47 2.37 -36.55
CA ILE A 170 -21.45 1.42 -35.44
C ILE A 170 -21.29 2.18 -34.14
N TYR A 171 -22.22 1.95 -33.22
CA TYR A 171 -22.21 2.53 -31.89
C TYR A 171 -22.01 1.45 -30.84
N PHE A 172 -21.05 1.69 -29.95
CA PHE A 172 -20.84 0.91 -28.74
C PHE A 172 -21.49 1.66 -27.59
N TRP A 173 -22.48 1.02 -26.96
CA TRP A 173 -23.21 1.60 -25.86
C TRP A 173 -22.90 0.87 -24.55
N ASP A 174 -22.77 1.63 -23.46
CA ASP A 174 -22.55 1.12 -22.11
C ASP A 174 -23.25 2.00 -21.05
N GLU A 175 -23.64 1.38 -19.93
CA GLU A 175 -24.22 2.04 -18.77
C GLU A 175 -23.22 2.06 -17.61
N SER A 176 -22.95 3.25 -17.07
CA SER A 176 -22.14 3.45 -15.89
C SER A 176 -22.97 4.03 -14.75
N GLY A 177 -23.16 3.24 -13.69
CA GLY A 177 -23.79 3.70 -12.46
C GLY A 177 -22.83 4.53 -11.60
N PHE A 178 -23.13 5.81 -11.42
CA PHE A 178 -22.43 6.68 -10.47
C PHE A 178 -23.19 6.72 -9.16
N ARG A 179 -22.54 6.25 -8.09
CA ARG A 179 -23.00 6.51 -6.74
C ARG A 179 -22.45 7.84 -6.27
N ALA A 180 -23.32 8.75 -5.87
CA ALA A 180 -22.91 9.96 -5.15
C ALA A 180 -22.53 9.64 -3.69
N ASP A 181 -21.83 8.53 -3.47
CA ASP A 181 -21.22 8.21 -2.19
C ASP A 181 -19.93 9.01 -2.10
N THR A 182 -19.95 10.14 -1.38
CA THR A 182 -18.70 10.74 -0.89
C THR A 182 -17.90 9.64 -0.19
N VAL A 183 -16.72 9.31 -0.69
CA VAL A 183 -15.78 8.38 -0.06
C VAL A 183 -15.45 8.95 1.32
N HIS A 184 -15.87 8.27 2.39
CA HIS A 184 -15.71 8.80 3.73
C HIS A 184 -14.22 8.82 4.08
N GLY A 185 -13.65 10.03 4.16
CA GLY A 185 -12.42 10.27 4.88
C GLY A 185 -12.67 10.17 6.39
N LYS A 186 -11.62 9.85 7.16
CA LYS A 186 -11.66 9.98 8.62
C LYS A 186 -11.80 11.45 8.99
N THR A 187 -12.81 11.80 9.76
CA THR A 187 -12.92 13.14 10.37
C THR A 187 -12.34 13.14 11.78
N TRP A 188 -11.74 14.26 12.21
CA TRP A 188 -11.21 14.43 13.56
C TRP A 188 -12.37 14.67 14.53
N GLY A 189 -12.42 13.91 15.62
CA GLY A 189 -13.45 14.03 16.66
C GLY A 189 -12.87 13.79 18.05
N VAL A 190 -13.53 14.32 19.07
CA VAL A 190 -13.10 14.16 20.47
C VAL A 190 -13.18 12.68 20.86
N LYS A 191 -12.10 12.15 21.44
CA LYS A 191 -11.99 10.74 21.84
C LYS A 191 -13.16 10.36 22.76
N GLY A 192 -13.98 9.40 22.33
CA GLY A 192 -15.15 8.91 23.08
C GLY A 192 -16.48 9.58 22.71
N LYS A 193 -16.48 10.59 21.82
CA LYS A 193 -17.71 11.18 21.25
C LYS A 193 -17.72 10.94 19.75
N THR A 194 -18.54 9.99 19.29
CA THR A 194 -18.75 9.78 17.86
C THR A 194 -19.57 10.93 17.31
N PRO A 195 -19.06 11.74 16.36
CA PRO A 195 -19.83 12.81 15.76
C PRO A 195 -20.99 12.20 14.96
N VAL A 196 -22.22 12.56 15.33
CA VAL A 196 -23.43 12.18 14.61
C VAL A 196 -23.67 13.22 13.53
N ILE A 197 -23.69 12.78 12.27
CA ILE A 197 -23.99 13.64 11.11
C ILE A 197 -25.37 13.21 10.62
N GLU A 198 -26.35 14.10 10.71
CA GLU A 198 -27.67 13.89 10.12
C GLU A 198 -27.59 13.98 8.59
N ARG A 199 -28.29 13.07 7.91
CA ARG A 199 -28.34 13.05 6.44
C ARG A 199 -29.78 13.02 5.97
N PRO A 200 -30.07 13.64 4.82
CA PRO A 200 -31.25 13.26 4.05
C PRO A 200 -31.16 11.77 3.72
N GLY A 201 -32.15 10.97 4.12
CA GLY A 201 -32.19 9.51 3.91
C GLY A 201 -32.37 9.08 2.45
N GLN A 202 -32.32 10.03 1.51
CA GLN A 202 -32.55 9.77 0.10
C GLN A 202 -31.23 9.38 -0.56
N ARG A 203 -31.08 8.08 -0.81
CA ARG A 203 -29.97 7.52 -1.58
C ARG A 203 -30.11 7.99 -3.02
N GLN A 204 -29.17 8.81 -3.50
CA GLN A 204 -29.16 9.28 -4.89
C GLN A 204 -28.11 8.50 -5.68
N SER A 205 -28.57 7.57 -6.52
CA SER A 205 -27.78 6.95 -7.58
C SER A 205 -28.09 7.66 -8.89
N ILE A 206 -27.05 8.15 -9.57
CA ILE A 206 -27.17 8.71 -10.92
C ILE A 206 -26.53 7.70 -11.86
N SER A 207 -27.30 7.14 -12.78
CA SER A 207 -26.75 6.34 -13.87
C SER A 207 -26.45 7.24 -15.07
N ALA A 208 -25.41 6.90 -15.81
CA ALA A 208 -25.12 7.50 -17.10
C ALA A 208 -25.15 6.43 -18.18
N ALA A 209 -25.92 6.68 -19.23
CA ALA A 209 -25.82 5.93 -20.48
C ALA A 209 -24.87 6.67 -21.41
N SER A 210 -23.96 5.93 -22.06
CA SER A 210 -23.03 6.50 -23.03
C SER A 210 -22.94 5.66 -24.29
N ALA A 211 -22.76 6.32 -25.44
CA ALA A 211 -22.49 5.68 -26.72
C ALA A 211 -21.29 6.34 -27.40
N VAL A 212 -20.37 5.52 -27.90
CA VAL A 212 -19.20 5.93 -28.69
C VAL A 212 -19.27 5.30 -30.08
N ASN A 213 -18.83 6.03 -31.10
CA ASN A 213 -18.60 5.47 -32.43
C ASN A 213 -17.10 5.38 -32.75
N ALA A 214 -16.74 4.56 -33.73
CA ALA A 214 -15.34 4.42 -34.17
C ALA A 214 -14.76 5.67 -34.85
N LYS A 215 -15.60 6.66 -35.18
CA LYS A 215 -15.24 7.93 -35.82
C LYS A 215 -15.00 9.07 -34.83
N GLY A 216 -15.09 8.81 -33.51
CA GLY A 216 -14.83 9.78 -32.45
C GLY A 216 -16.05 10.55 -31.92
N GLY A 217 -17.26 10.22 -32.39
CA GLY A 217 -18.51 10.71 -31.81
C GLY A 217 -18.80 10.09 -30.46
N PHE A 218 -19.24 10.91 -29.51
CA PHE A 218 -19.56 10.52 -28.15
C PHE A 218 -20.86 11.19 -27.71
N TRP A 219 -21.79 10.37 -27.21
CA TRP A 219 -23.06 10.81 -26.67
C TRP A 219 -23.22 10.25 -25.26
N PHE A 220 -23.74 11.04 -24.35
CA PHE A 220 -24.06 10.59 -23.01
C PHE A 220 -25.32 11.28 -22.50
N ALA A 221 -26.04 10.60 -21.62
CA ALA A 221 -27.06 11.22 -20.80
C ALA A 221 -27.04 10.63 -19.40
N THR A 222 -27.38 11.46 -18.43
CA THR A 222 -27.50 11.07 -17.02
C THR A 222 -28.97 11.00 -16.64
N TYR A 223 -29.35 9.97 -15.91
CA TYR A 223 -30.70 9.78 -15.36
C TYR A 223 -30.61 9.24 -13.92
N GLN A 224 -31.68 9.40 -13.16
CA GLN A 224 -31.77 8.90 -11.79
C GLN A 224 -32.42 7.53 -11.75
N GLY A 225 -31.83 6.60 -11.01
CA GLY A 225 -32.31 5.21 -10.92
C GLY A 225 -31.75 4.29 -12.01
N GLY A 226 -32.39 3.13 -12.20
CA GLY A 226 -31.99 2.14 -13.21
C GLY A 226 -32.61 2.40 -14.58
N LEU A 227 -31.97 1.93 -15.65
CA LEU A 227 -32.48 2.07 -17.00
C LEU A 227 -33.73 1.21 -17.22
N THR A 228 -34.87 1.85 -17.42
CA THR A 228 -36.06 1.15 -17.94
C THR A 228 -36.02 1.11 -19.47
N ALA A 229 -36.70 0.13 -20.08
CA ALA A 229 -36.82 0.05 -21.53
C ALA A 229 -37.43 1.34 -22.14
N GLU A 230 -38.34 1.97 -21.40
CA GLU A 230 -38.96 3.25 -21.78
C GLU A 230 -37.94 4.40 -21.78
N LEU A 231 -37.11 4.52 -20.74
CA LEU A 231 -36.02 5.50 -20.67
C LEU A 231 -35.00 5.29 -21.78
N PHE A 232 -34.70 4.03 -22.13
CA PHE A 232 -33.83 3.68 -23.25
C PHE A 232 -34.41 4.14 -24.59
N VAL A 233 -35.69 3.88 -24.86
CA VAL A 233 -36.34 4.31 -26.11
C VAL A 233 -36.40 5.83 -26.20
N VAL A 234 -36.75 6.53 -25.11
CA VAL A 234 -36.77 7.99 -25.08
C VAL A 234 -35.39 8.57 -25.33
N TRP A 235 -34.36 8.06 -24.63
CA TRP A 235 -32.98 8.48 -24.85
C TRP A 235 -32.54 8.23 -26.30
N TRP A 236 -32.85 7.05 -26.84
CA TRP A 236 -32.51 6.69 -28.20
C TRP A 236 -33.18 7.63 -29.21
N SER A 237 -34.49 7.85 -29.10
CA SER A 237 -35.22 8.76 -29.99
C SER A 237 -34.75 10.21 -29.87
N SER A 238 -34.40 10.69 -28.67
CA SER A 238 -33.93 12.07 -28.48
C SER A 238 -32.52 12.33 -29.01
N TYR A 239 -31.61 11.36 -28.92
CA TYR A 239 -30.20 11.55 -29.31
C TYR A 239 -29.86 11.00 -30.69
N PHE A 240 -30.58 9.95 -31.13
CA PHE A 240 -30.33 9.21 -32.36
C PHE A 240 -31.48 9.32 -33.37
N GLY A 241 -32.58 10.01 -33.03
CA GLY A 241 -33.74 10.18 -33.91
C GLY A 241 -33.49 10.93 -35.22
N HIS A 242 -32.34 11.60 -35.36
CA HIS A 242 -31.90 12.25 -36.60
C HIS A 242 -30.98 11.38 -37.47
N ILE A 243 -30.65 10.15 -37.04
CA ILE A 243 -29.71 9.28 -37.74
C ILE A 243 -30.50 8.12 -38.37
N ASP A 244 -30.80 8.26 -39.67
CA ASP A 244 -31.64 7.33 -40.44
C ASP A 244 -31.04 5.92 -40.63
N ARG A 245 -29.75 5.70 -40.31
CA ARG A 245 -29.04 4.42 -40.53
C ARG A 245 -28.08 4.09 -39.40
N LEU A 246 -28.52 3.23 -38.48
CA LEU A 246 -27.77 2.83 -37.29
C LEU A 246 -27.67 1.31 -37.15
N LEU A 247 -26.46 0.83 -36.84
CA LEU A 247 -26.25 -0.51 -36.30
C LEU A 247 -25.75 -0.36 -34.86
N SER A 248 -26.62 -0.70 -33.91
CA SER A 248 -26.28 -0.73 -32.49
C SER A 248 -25.62 -2.05 -32.14
N CYS A 249 -24.49 -2.01 -31.45
CA CYS A 249 -23.85 -3.20 -30.90
C CYS A 249 -23.72 -3.09 -29.39
N ARG A 250 -24.51 -3.90 -28.69
CA ARG A 250 -24.43 -4.03 -27.24
C ARG A 250 -23.28 -4.97 -26.89
N PHE A 251 -22.31 -4.47 -26.15
CA PHE A 251 -21.30 -5.30 -25.52
C PHE A 251 -21.95 -5.93 -24.28
N LEU A 252 -22.37 -7.20 -24.37
CA LEU A 252 -22.93 -7.93 -23.22
C LEU A 252 -21.81 -8.24 -22.23
N LEU A 253 -21.64 -7.38 -21.22
CA LEU A 253 -21.02 -7.72 -19.93
C LEU A 253 -22.09 -8.02 -18.86
N GLU A 254 -23.27 -8.48 -19.27
CA GLU A 254 -24.30 -8.97 -18.36
C GLU A 254 -24.42 -10.49 -18.54
N GLY A 255 -23.68 -11.22 -17.70
CA GLY A 255 -23.94 -12.62 -17.41
C GLY A 255 -24.56 -12.71 -16.02
N ASN A 256 -25.86 -13.02 -16.00
CA ASN A 256 -26.66 -13.37 -14.82
C ASN A 256 -25.89 -14.23 -13.80
N GLY A 257 -26.00 -13.83 -12.53
CA GLY A 257 -25.53 -14.54 -11.34
C GLY A 257 -25.68 -13.68 -10.11
#